data_AF-A0A0W8DJY0-F1
#
_entry.id   AF-A0A0W8DJY0-F1
#
_cell.length_a   1.000
_cell.length_b   1.000
_cell.length_c   1.000
_cell.angle_alpha   90.00
_cell.angle_beta   90.00
_cell.angle_gamma   90.00
#
_symmetry.space_group_name_H-M   'P 1'
#
loop_
_entity.id
_entity.type
_entity.pdbx_description
1 polymer ?
#
loop_
_entity_poly.entity_id
_entity_poly.type
_entity_poly.pdbx_seq_one_letter_code
_entity_poly.pdbx_strand_id
1 'polypeptide(L)'
;MDAELEANIQQALPSALKMALYAAKKQHLDLLKYTIEGADSLCNNAAFLKDFEDQEHLQHLGETAKGFAVLQTQLTRYKTQLEKLQPLVESGRLDQSKIDKVLKDTLATPRINATKHDFYKKFCDRAGHHASEQQRSQAVAAGYEDEEDEEEYVVE
;
A
#
# COMPACT_ATOMS: atom_id res chain seq x y z
N MET A 1 -13.22 16.33 36.65
CA MET A 1 -12.09 15.39 36.46
C MET A 1 -11.08 15.72 37.54
N ASP A 2 -10.61 14.74 38.30
CA ASP A 2 -9.76 14.97 39.47
C ASP A 2 -8.33 15.33 39.02
N ALA A 3 -7.68 16.33 39.63
CA ALA A 3 -6.39 16.84 39.16
C ALA A 3 -5.27 15.78 39.26
N GLU A 4 -5.39 14.88 40.22
CA GLU A 4 -4.50 13.73 40.40
C GLU A 4 -4.68 12.69 39.28
N LEU A 5 -5.91 12.49 38.80
CA LEU A 5 -6.19 11.60 37.67
C LEU A 5 -5.60 12.16 36.37
N GLU A 6 -5.74 13.47 36.12
CA GLU A 6 -5.15 14.14 34.95
C GLU A 6 -3.62 14.01 34.94
N ALA A 7 -2.97 14.24 36.08
CA ALA A 7 -1.51 14.11 36.22
C ALA A 7 -1.02 12.68 35.96
N ASN A 8 -1.72 11.68 36.52
CA ASN A 8 -1.40 10.27 36.30
C ASN A 8 -1.55 9.86 34.82
N ILE A 9 -2.59 10.36 34.13
CA ILE A 9 -2.79 10.14 32.70
C ILE A 9 -1.63 10.75 31.90
N GLN A 10 -1.29 12.01 32.16
CA GLN A 10 -0.19 12.69 31.45
C GLN A 10 1.16 11.99 31.65
N GLN A 11 1.40 11.40 32.82
CA GLN A 11 2.62 10.65 33.10
C GLN A 11 2.67 9.28 32.39
N ALA A 12 1.54 8.57 32.28
CA ALA A 12 1.47 7.24 31.69
C ALA A 12 1.32 7.23 30.16
N LEU A 13 0.72 8.28 29.58
CA LEU A 13 0.37 8.37 28.17
C LEU A 13 1.56 8.14 27.20
N PRO A 14 2.75 8.73 27.41
CA PRO A 14 3.88 8.51 26.50
C PRO A 14 4.33 7.04 26.44
N SER A 15 4.30 6.33 27.58
CA SER A 15 4.67 4.90 27.63
C SER A 15 3.64 4.04 26.90
N ALA A 16 2.36 4.29 27.13
CA ALA A 16 1.27 3.59 26.46
C ALA A 16 1.34 3.76 24.93
N LEU A 17 1.64 4.96 24.45
CA LEU A 17 1.74 5.24 23.01
C LEU A 17 2.98 4.61 22.37
N LYS A 18 4.11 4.51 23.09
CA LYS A 18 5.27 3.73 22.63
C LYS A 18 4.90 2.26 22.42
N MET A 19 4.15 1.67 23.36
CA MET A 19 3.69 0.29 23.22
C MET A 19 2.71 0.12 22.05
N ALA A 20 1.76 1.05 21.89
CA ALA A 20 0.82 1.03 20.77
C ALA A 20 1.55 1.14 19.42
N LEU A 21 2.52 2.05 19.31
CA LEU A 21 3.34 2.21 18.11
C LEU A 21 4.17 0.94 17.81
N TYR A 22 4.76 0.32 18.83
CA TYR A 22 5.48 -0.95 18.66
C TYR A 22 4.55 -2.06 18.16
N ALA A 23 3.37 -2.21 18.76
CA ALA A 23 2.37 -3.20 18.33
C ALA A 23 1.92 -2.95 16.89
N ALA A 24 1.68 -1.70 16.50
CA ALA A 24 1.32 -1.30 15.15
C ALA A 24 2.41 -1.65 14.12
N LYS A 25 3.68 -1.40 14.46
CA LYS A 25 4.83 -1.80 13.61
C LYS A 25 4.94 -3.31 13.46
N LYS A 26 4.70 -4.07 14.53
CA LYS A 26 4.68 -5.53 14.48
C LYS A 26 3.55 -6.04 13.57
N GLN A 27 2.33 -5.51 13.74
CA GLN A 27 1.19 -5.85 12.89
C GLN A 27 1.46 -5.53 11.40
N HIS A 28 2.10 -4.40 11.10
CA HIS A 28 2.53 -4.09 9.74
C HIS A 28 3.45 -5.18 9.16
N LEU A 29 4.44 -5.66 9.93
CA LEU A 29 5.36 -6.71 9.48
C LEU A 29 4.62 -8.03 9.23
N ASP A 30 3.70 -8.41 10.11
CA ASP A 30 2.89 -9.62 9.97
C ASP A 30 2.01 -9.54 8.71
N LEU A 31 1.33 -8.41 8.49
CA LEU A 31 0.51 -8.19 7.29
C LEU A 31 1.35 -8.17 6.00
N LEU A 32 2.54 -7.56 6.03
CA LEU A 32 3.45 -7.55 4.89
C LEU A 32 3.89 -8.96 4.52
N LYS A 33 4.23 -9.78 5.52
CA LYS A 33 4.57 -11.19 5.32
C LYS A 33 3.44 -11.94 4.62
N TYR A 34 2.22 -11.88 5.14
CA TYR A 34 1.07 -12.56 4.52
C TYR A 34 0.72 -12.02 3.13
N THR A 35 0.95 -10.73 2.89
CA THR A 35 0.75 -10.12 1.57
C THR A 35 1.74 -10.69 0.55
N ILE A 36 3.01 -10.86 0.92
CA ILE A 36 4.03 -11.46 0.05
C ILE A 36 3.72 -12.94 -0.20
N GLU A 37 3.44 -13.71 0.85
CA GLU A 37 3.09 -15.13 0.74
C GLU A 37 1.83 -15.36 -0.13
N GLY A 38 0.82 -14.50 0.03
CA GLY A 38 -0.38 -14.52 -0.79
C GLY A 38 -0.11 -14.19 -2.26
N ALA A 39 0.71 -13.19 -2.54
CA ALA A 39 1.11 -12.85 -3.90
C ALA A 39 1.91 -13.99 -4.57
N ASP A 40 2.77 -14.66 -3.83
CA ASP A 40 3.52 -15.82 -4.33
C ASP A 40 2.61 -17.02 -4.59
N SER A 41 1.65 -17.30 -3.70
CA SER A 41 0.64 -18.34 -3.90
C SER A 41 -0.21 -18.07 -5.16
N LEU A 42 -0.62 -16.81 -5.34
CA LEU A 42 -1.36 -16.37 -6.52
C LEU A 42 -0.57 -16.59 -7.81
N CYS A 43 0.73 -16.28 -7.80
CA CYS A 43 1.63 -16.53 -8.93
C CYS A 43 1.78 -18.02 -9.26
N ASN A 44 1.85 -18.88 -8.23
CA ASN A 44 1.94 -20.32 -8.43
C ASN A 44 0.63 -20.91 -9.00
N ASN A 45 -0.52 -20.44 -8.52
CA ASN A 45 -1.81 -20.83 -9.06
C ASN A 45 -1.98 -20.38 -10.52
N ALA A 46 -1.49 -19.18 -10.86
CA ALA A 46 -1.49 -18.70 -12.24
C ALA A 46 -0.66 -19.61 -13.17
N ALA A 47 0.53 -20.02 -12.73
CA ALA A 47 1.37 -20.94 -13.48
C ALA A 47 0.69 -22.31 -13.66
N PHE A 48 0.01 -22.82 -12.63
CA PHE A 48 -0.75 -24.07 -12.72
C PHE A 48 -1.91 -23.96 -13.72
N LEU A 49 -2.77 -22.93 -13.59
CA LEU A 49 -3.94 -22.75 -14.45
C LEU A 49 -3.59 -22.49 -15.92
N LYS A 50 -2.44 -21.86 -16.17
CA LYS A 50 -1.89 -21.69 -17.52
C LYS A 50 -1.76 -23.03 -18.25
N ASP A 51 -1.33 -24.08 -17.58
CA ASP A 51 -1.14 -25.41 -18.18
C ASP A 51 -2.48 -26.09 -18.54
N PHE A 52 -3.59 -25.63 -17.96
CA PHE A 52 -4.95 -26.09 -18.27
C PHE A 52 -5.72 -25.16 -19.22
N GLU A 53 -5.08 -24.10 -19.72
CA GLU A 53 -5.69 -23.09 -20.57
C GLU A 53 -6.95 -22.42 -19.96
N ASP A 54 -7.06 -22.40 -18.63
CA ASP A 54 -8.21 -21.87 -17.89
C ASP A 54 -8.17 -20.35 -17.79
N GLN A 55 -8.58 -19.68 -18.88
CA GLN A 55 -8.52 -18.22 -18.99
C GLN A 55 -9.45 -17.48 -18.04
N GLU A 56 -10.59 -18.07 -17.67
CA GLU A 56 -11.56 -17.45 -16.77
C GLU A 56 -10.96 -17.30 -15.36
N HIS A 57 -10.41 -18.38 -14.82
CA HIS A 57 -9.79 -18.33 -13.50
C HIS A 57 -8.49 -17.50 -13.52
N LEU A 58 -7.73 -17.51 -14.62
CA LEU A 58 -6.59 -16.61 -14.79
C LEU A 58 -7.01 -15.13 -14.73
N GLN A 59 -8.12 -14.76 -15.35
CA GLN A 59 -8.64 -13.39 -15.28
C GLN A 59 -9.02 -13.00 -13.83
N HIS A 60 -9.70 -13.88 -13.10
CA HIS A 60 -10.02 -13.66 -11.68
C HIS A 60 -8.77 -13.54 -10.79
N LEU A 61 -7.75 -14.37 -11.03
CA LEU A 61 -6.46 -14.22 -10.35
C LEU A 61 -5.78 -12.89 -10.71
N GLY A 62 -5.94 -12.41 -11.95
CA GLY A 62 -5.40 -11.11 -12.37
C GLY A 62 -6.00 -9.92 -11.63
N GLU A 63 -7.33 -9.91 -11.43
CA GLU A 63 -7.97 -8.88 -10.60
C GLU A 63 -7.51 -8.97 -9.14
N THR A 64 -7.34 -10.20 -8.63
CA THR A 64 -6.80 -10.41 -7.29
C THR A 64 -5.36 -9.90 -7.18
N ALA A 65 -4.51 -10.12 -8.20
CA ALA A 65 -3.14 -9.62 -8.25
C ALA A 65 -3.06 -8.08 -8.21
N LYS A 66 -3.99 -7.39 -8.91
CA LYS A 66 -4.13 -5.94 -8.80
C LYS A 66 -4.50 -5.51 -7.38
N GLY A 67 -5.38 -6.26 -6.71
CA GLY A 67 -5.70 -6.07 -5.29
C GLY A 67 -4.46 -6.16 -4.39
N PHE A 68 -3.60 -7.15 -4.60
CA PHE A 68 -2.33 -7.28 -3.87
C PHE A 68 -1.37 -6.12 -4.12
N ALA A 69 -1.33 -5.57 -5.34
CA ALA A 69 -0.54 -4.36 -5.64
C ALA A 69 -1.03 -3.13 -4.85
N VAL A 70 -2.36 -2.96 -4.76
CA VAL A 70 -2.96 -1.89 -3.94
C VAL A 70 -2.65 -2.11 -2.46
N LEU A 71 -2.79 -3.34 -1.97
CA LEU A 71 -2.52 -3.70 -0.59
C LEU A 71 -1.06 -3.44 -0.19
N GLN A 72 -0.09 -3.85 -1.03
CA GLN A 72 1.31 -3.58 -0.74
C GLN A 72 1.60 -2.07 -0.68
N THR A 73 1.04 -1.30 -1.61
CA THR A 73 1.20 0.17 -1.58
C THR A 73 0.61 0.76 -0.29
N GLN A 74 -0.55 0.27 0.14
CA GLN A 74 -1.19 0.68 1.39
C GLN A 74 -0.32 0.36 2.60
N LEU A 75 0.29 -0.83 2.64
CA LEU A 75 1.22 -1.22 3.71
C LEU A 75 2.48 -0.34 3.71
N THR A 76 3.05 -0.03 2.55
CA THR A 76 4.19 0.91 2.45
C THR A 76 3.83 2.29 3.00
N ARG A 77 2.66 2.82 2.63
CA ARG A 77 2.18 4.10 3.19
C ARG A 77 2.02 4.02 4.70
N TYR A 78 1.38 2.97 5.20
CA TYR A 78 1.19 2.76 6.62
C TYR A 78 2.53 2.75 7.37
N LYS A 79 3.53 2.02 6.85
CA LYS A 79 4.90 2.02 7.39
C LYS A 79 5.48 3.43 7.48
N THR A 80 5.44 4.19 6.39
CA THR A 80 5.95 5.57 6.35
C THR A 80 5.25 6.46 7.38
N GLN A 81 3.95 6.26 7.60
CA GLN A 81 3.19 7.01 8.60
C GLN A 81 3.56 6.61 10.04
N LEU A 82 3.77 5.33 10.31
CA LEU A 82 4.29 4.85 11.61
C LEU A 82 5.70 5.41 11.90
N GLU A 83 6.55 5.53 10.88
CA GLU A 83 7.88 6.14 10.99
C GLU A 83 7.78 7.64 11.31
N LYS A 84 6.82 8.37 10.74
CA LYS A 84 6.54 9.77 11.08
C LYS A 84 5.96 9.92 12.50
N LEU A 85 5.17 8.96 12.96
CA LEU A 85 4.59 8.99 14.31
C LEU A 85 5.64 8.76 15.41
N GLN A 86 6.69 8.00 15.10
CA GLN A 86 7.74 7.64 16.06
C GLN A 86 8.36 8.83 16.80
N PRO A 87 8.93 9.85 16.14
CA PRO A 87 9.51 10.98 16.85
C PRO A 87 8.48 11.77 17.66
N LEU A 88 7.21 11.82 17.23
CA LEU A 88 6.13 12.49 17.97
C LEU A 88 5.86 11.77 19.30
N VAL A 89 5.75 10.44 19.24
CA VAL A 89 5.56 9.59 20.43
C VAL A 89 6.79 9.61 21.35
N GLU A 90 8.00 9.60 20.79
CA GLU A 90 9.24 9.67 21.57
C GLU A 90 9.43 11.00 22.28
N SER A 91 9.04 12.11 21.63
CA SER A 91 9.12 13.46 22.21
C SER A 91 8.11 13.73 23.32
N GLY A 92 7.07 12.89 23.46
CA GLY A 92 5.96 13.11 24.37
C GLY A 92 5.05 14.30 24.01
N ARG A 93 5.36 15.05 22.94
CA ARG A 93 4.57 16.19 22.46
C ARG A 93 3.62 15.73 21.35
N LEU A 94 2.46 15.26 21.78
CA LEU A 94 1.45 14.66 20.91
C LEU A 94 0.43 15.73 20.51
N ASP A 95 0.64 16.31 19.34
CA ASP A 95 -0.33 17.20 18.72
C ASP A 95 -1.43 16.36 18.06
N GLN A 96 -2.64 16.42 18.62
CA GLN A 96 -3.81 15.68 18.15
C GLN A 96 -4.08 15.92 16.66
N SER A 97 -3.93 17.16 16.18
CA SER A 97 -4.15 17.51 14.78
C SER A 97 -3.16 16.80 13.85
N LYS A 98 -1.89 16.66 14.30
CA LYS A 98 -0.87 15.91 13.56
C LYS A 98 -1.19 14.41 13.54
N ILE A 99 -1.65 13.85 14.66
CA ILE A 99 -2.03 12.44 14.74
C ILE A 99 -3.23 12.17 13.83
N ASP A 100 -4.28 12.99 13.90
CA ASP A 100 -5.48 12.85 13.07
C ASP A 100 -5.14 12.93 11.58
N LYS A 101 -4.24 13.86 11.20
CA LYS A 101 -3.73 13.95 9.83
C LYS A 101 -3.03 12.66 9.41
N VAL A 102 -2.14 12.12 10.24
CA VAL A 102 -1.43 10.87 9.94
C VAL A 102 -2.40 9.69 9.79
N LEU A 103 -3.41 9.60 10.65
CA LEU A 103 -4.45 8.57 10.56
C LEU A 103 -5.27 8.70 9.27
N LYS A 104 -5.69 9.92 8.91
CA LYS A 104 -6.42 10.18 7.67
C LYS A 104 -5.60 9.83 6.43
N ASP A 105 -4.33 10.23 6.39
CA ASP A 105 -3.41 9.93 5.28
C ASP A 105 -3.15 8.42 5.17
N THR A 106 -3.10 7.71 6.31
CA THR A 106 -2.94 6.25 6.35
C THR A 106 -4.14 5.52 5.78
N LEU A 107 -5.37 5.96 6.09
CA LEU A 107 -6.60 5.26 5.68
C LEU A 107 -7.02 5.56 4.24
N ALA A 108 -6.40 6.54 3.58
CA ALA A 108 -6.72 6.90 2.20
C ALA A 108 -6.31 5.79 1.22
N THR A 109 -7.26 5.34 0.39
CA THR A 109 -7.01 4.32 -0.64
C THR A 109 -5.92 4.78 -1.62
N PRO A 110 -4.92 3.95 -1.94
CA PRO A 110 -3.91 4.30 -2.91
C PRO A 110 -4.49 4.38 -4.32
N ARG A 111 -4.29 5.51 -4.97
CA ARG A 111 -4.46 5.65 -6.41
C ARG A 111 -3.14 5.22 -7.06
N ILE A 112 -3.08 4.00 -7.55
CA ILE A 112 -1.92 3.46 -8.26
C ILE A 112 -2.33 2.87 -9.60
N ASN A 113 -1.38 2.85 -10.53
CA ASN A 113 -1.50 2.00 -11.69
C ASN A 113 -1.02 0.58 -11.34
N ALA A 114 -1.96 -0.30 -10.99
CA ALA A 114 -1.65 -1.67 -10.59
C ALA A 114 -0.91 -2.47 -11.68
N THR A 115 -1.10 -2.15 -12.97
CA THR A 115 -0.43 -2.89 -14.05
C THR A 115 1.06 -2.62 -14.14
N LYS A 116 1.51 -1.49 -13.58
CA LYS A 116 2.95 -1.13 -13.49
C LYS A 116 3.62 -1.68 -12.24
N HIS A 117 2.86 -2.26 -11.31
CA HIS A 117 3.37 -2.74 -10.04
C HIS A 117 4.05 -4.12 -10.18
N ASP A 118 5.13 -4.35 -9.45
CA ASP A 118 5.97 -5.55 -9.61
C ASP A 118 5.23 -6.86 -9.32
N PHE A 119 4.33 -6.88 -8.32
CA PHE A 119 3.45 -8.02 -8.09
C PHE A 119 2.59 -8.38 -9.31
N TYR A 120 2.00 -7.40 -9.98
CA TYR A 120 1.16 -7.66 -11.14
C TYR A 120 1.99 -8.10 -12.35
N LYS A 121 3.18 -7.52 -12.54
CA LYS A 121 4.13 -7.98 -13.57
C LYS A 121 4.53 -9.43 -13.35
N LYS A 122 4.95 -9.77 -12.12
CA LYS A 122 5.31 -11.14 -11.73
C LYS A 122 4.16 -12.12 -11.96
N PHE A 123 2.92 -11.70 -11.67
CA PHE A 123 1.73 -12.49 -12.00
C PHE A 123 1.59 -12.70 -13.51
N CYS A 124 1.66 -11.63 -14.32
CA CYS A 124 1.53 -11.73 -15.78
C CYS A 124 2.57 -12.68 -16.39
N ASP A 125 3.82 -12.56 -15.94
CA ASP A 125 4.92 -13.44 -16.37
C ASP A 125 4.61 -14.92 -16.09
N ARG A 126 4.04 -15.20 -14.92
CA ARG A 126 3.67 -16.57 -14.50
C ARG A 126 2.42 -17.10 -15.20
N ALA A 127 1.45 -16.23 -15.45
CA ALA A 127 0.24 -16.55 -16.21
C ALA A 127 0.52 -16.78 -17.71
N GLY A 128 1.74 -16.48 -18.20
CA GLY A 128 2.06 -16.54 -19.63
C GLY A 128 1.44 -15.41 -20.42
N HIS A 129 0.92 -14.38 -19.73
CA HIS A 129 0.69 -13.07 -20.31
C HIS A 129 2.06 -12.41 -20.49
N HIS A 130 2.83 -12.89 -21.46
CA HIS A 130 3.89 -12.05 -22.01
C HIS A 130 3.20 -10.75 -22.38
N ALA A 131 3.72 -9.62 -21.88
CA ALA A 131 3.36 -8.32 -22.40
C ALA A 131 3.77 -8.29 -23.88
N SER A 132 2.98 -8.94 -24.74
CA SER A 132 3.05 -8.71 -26.15
C SER A 132 2.72 -7.24 -26.29
N GLU A 133 3.57 -6.54 -27.03
CA GLU A 133 3.44 -5.13 -27.38
C GLU A 133 2.07 -4.77 -28.03
N GLN A 134 1.21 -5.77 -28.22
CA GLN A 134 -0.15 -5.75 -28.72
C GLN A 134 -1.17 -4.99 -27.85
N GLN A 135 -1.02 -4.94 -26.51
CA GLN A 135 -1.86 -4.03 -25.69
C GLN A 135 -1.40 -2.57 -25.79
N ARG A 136 -0.13 -2.32 -26.15
CA ARG A 136 0.39 -0.98 -26.45
C ARG A 136 -0.21 -0.46 -27.76
N SER A 137 -0.38 -1.33 -28.76
CA SER A 137 -1.01 -0.98 -30.04
C SER A 137 -2.50 -0.64 -29.92
N GLN A 138 -3.25 -1.25 -28.99
CA GLN A 138 -4.67 -0.91 -28.78
C GLN A 138 -4.86 0.41 -28.00
N ALA A 139 -3.95 0.76 -27.07
CA ALA A 139 -4.00 2.04 -26.37
C ALA A 139 -3.56 3.23 -27.25
N VAL A 140 -2.70 3.00 -28.24
CA VAL A 140 -2.32 4.03 -29.24
C VAL A 140 -3.39 4.20 -30.33
N ALA A 141 -4.18 3.15 -30.61
CA ALA A 141 -5.30 3.22 -31.56
C ALA A 141 -6.59 3.82 -30.97
N ALA A 142 -6.76 3.79 -29.65
CA ALA A 142 -7.84 4.46 -28.94
C ALA A 142 -7.35 5.82 -28.41
N GLY A 143 -7.39 6.83 -29.29
CA GLY A 143 -6.85 8.17 -29.09
C GLY A 143 -7.10 8.75 -27.68
N TYR A 144 -6.00 9.06 -27.01
CA TYR A 144 -5.92 10.11 -26.01
C TYR A 144 -4.91 11.13 -26.56
N GLU A 145 -5.41 11.98 -27.45
CA GLU A 145 -4.88 13.34 -27.60
C GLU A 145 -5.41 14.12 -26.39
N ASP A 146 -4.53 14.45 -25.46
CA ASP A 146 -4.68 15.63 -24.60
C ASP A 146 -3.26 16.10 -24.31
N GLU A 147 -2.75 16.91 -25.23
CA GLU A 147 -1.78 17.95 -24.91
C GLU A 147 -2.45 18.96 -23.98
N GLU A 148 -1.67 19.47 -23.02
CA GLU A 148 -1.82 20.67 -22.17
C GLU A 148 -1.40 20.28 -20.74
N ASP A 149 -0.51 20.95 -20.03
CA ASP A 149 0.36 22.08 -20.31
C ASP A 149 1.42 22.12 -19.18
N GLU A 150 2.49 22.85 -19.43
CA GLU A 150 3.60 23.19 -18.54
C GLU A 150 3.12 23.77 -17.18
N GLU A 151 3.74 23.40 -16.05
CA GLU A 151 4.12 24.37 -15.00
C GLU A 151 5.38 23.90 -14.26
N GLU A 152 6.48 24.59 -14.57
CA GLU A 152 7.73 24.68 -13.86
C GLU A 152 7.50 25.34 -12.49
N TYR A 153 7.94 24.73 -11.39
CA TYR A 153 8.12 25.43 -10.12
C TYR A 153 9.60 25.43 -9.74
N VAL A 154 10.24 26.58 -10.00
CA VAL A 154 11.49 27.00 -9.37
C VAL A 154 11.20 27.34 -7.91
N VAL A 155 12.00 26.82 -6.98
CA VAL A 155 11.96 27.22 -5.57
C VAL A 155 13.24 28.01 -5.28
N GLU A 156 13.11 29.31 -5.06
CA GLU A 156 14.11 30.16 -4.38
C GLU A 156 14.10 29.90 -2.86
#